data_AF-A0A0F9F824-F1
#
_entry.id   AF-A0A0F9F824-F1
#
_cell.length_a   1.000
_cell.length_b   1.000
_cell.length_c   1.000
_cell.angle_alpha   90.00
_cell.angle_beta   90.00
_cell.angle_gamma   90.00
#
_symmetry.space_group_name_H-M   'P 1'
#
loop_
_entity.id
_entity.type
_entity.pdbx_description
1 polymer ?
#
loop_
_entity_poly.entity_id
_entity_poly.type
_entity_poly.pdbx_seq_one_letter_code
_entity_poly.pdbx_strand_id
1 'polypeptide(L)'
;MSKKLSISENYLRNELRKEQRLLSEKTYNELCALINKTFDKFIIKKLNDNWGKIKGGKISKGKTKEITIPKDSEELAEFYGAMLGDGNSYRKKYYESRNNKRGVYAIRIVGDSRLDKEYLLNYIKPIIENLFKVKVIVKFYTNKNAMHLESHGTKLIEFLEIKGFKPGNKIKNKLRIPNWIKSNKNYLKVCLRGLYDTDGSVYKLTNQNSHQICFTNANQNLLQDIRNSLLLLKINCSKISNKDIYITKKLEQRKFLKLIGFRNDRHLKKVKMWNLDSPVV
;
A
#
# COMPACT_ATOMS: atom_id res chain seq x y z
N MET A 1 36.44 31.51 -28.60
CA MET A 1 35.75 30.22 -28.36
C MET A 1 34.49 30.41 -27.50
N SER A 2 34.61 30.93 -26.27
CA SER A 2 33.48 31.20 -25.35
C SER A 2 32.30 31.96 -25.99
N LYS A 3 32.56 33.09 -26.67
CA LYS A 3 31.51 33.88 -27.37
C LYS A 3 30.78 33.10 -28.47
N LYS A 4 31.47 32.21 -29.21
CA LYS A 4 30.85 31.41 -30.30
C LYS A 4 29.93 30.31 -29.76
N LEU A 5 30.23 29.79 -28.56
CA LEU A 5 29.46 28.70 -27.94
C LEU A 5 28.38 29.21 -26.99
N SER A 6 28.30 30.53 -26.74
CA SER A 6 27.43 31.14 -25.71
C SER A 6 27.65 30.55 -24.31
N ILE A 7 28.89 30.26 -23.95
CA ILE A 7 29.28 29.65 -22.67
C ILE A 7 30.33 30.53 -21.98
N SER A 8 30.32 30.61 -20.65
CA SER A 8 31.26 31.45 -19.91
C SER A 8 32.73 31.01 -20.09
N GLU A 9 33.63 31.98 -20.14
CA GLU A 9 35.07 31.71 -20.27
C GLU A 9 35.62 30.97 -19.04
N ASN A 10 35.15 31.32 -17.84
CA ASN A 10 35.52 30.65 -16.60
C ASN A 10 35.18 29.15 -16.64
N TYR A 11 34.01 28.80 -17.19
CA TYR A 11 33.61 27.41 -17.32
C TYR A 11 34.58 26.63 -18.22
N LEU A 12 34.90 27.18 -19.40
CA LEU A 12 35.79 26.51 -20.35
C LEU A 12 37.24 26.42 -19.83
N ARG A 13 37.74 27.48 -19.20
CA ARG A 13 39.15 27.59 -18.79
C ARG A 13 39.45 26.90 -17.46
N ASN A 14 38.56 27.05 -16.49
CA ASN A 14 38.82 26.67 -15.10
C ASN A 14 37.96 25.47 -14.66
N GLU A 15 36.65 25.49 -14.91
CA GLU A 15 35.75 24.44 -14.40
C GLU A 15 35.96 23.10 -15.11
N LEU A 16 36.10 23.11 -16.45
CA LEU A 16 36.40 21.89 -17.22
C LEU A 16 37.80 21.35 -16.92
N ARG A 17 38.81 22.24 -16.85
CA ARG A 17 40.20 21.86 -16.57
C ARG A 17 40.37 21.21 -15.18
N LYS A 18 39.57 21.64 -14.20
CA LYS A 18 39.55 21.10 -12.85
C LYS A 18 38.52 19.97 -12.66
N GLU A 19 37.91 19.50 -13.74
CA GLU A 19 36.88 18.45 -13.75
C GLU A 19 35.69 18.74 -12.81
N GLN A 20 35.41 20.02 -12.54
CA GLN A 20 34.33 20.43 -11.63
C GLN A 20 32.95 20.23 -12.26
N ARG A 21 32.87 20.24 -13.59
CA ARG A 21 31.64 20.05 -14.37
C ARG A 21 31.89 19.22 -15.62
N LEU A 22 30.86 18.52 -16.05
CA LEU A 22 30.86 17.73 -17.29
C LEU A 22 30.42 18.59 -18.47
N LEU A 23 31.00 18.30 -19.63
CA LEU A 23 30.64 18.92 -20.89
C LEU A 23 29.35 18.31 -21.46
N SER A 24 28.44 19.14 -21.97
CA SER A 24 27.26 18.63 -22.67
C SER A 24 27.65 18.06 -24.04
N GLU A 25 26.94 17.04 -24.52
CA GLU A 25 27.23 16.43 -25.82
C GLU A 25 27.10 17.43 -26.98
N LYS A 26 26.11 18.33 -26.91
CA LYS A 26 25.97 19.44 -27.85
C LYS A 26 27.22 20.31 -27.90
N THR A 27 27.68 20.77 -26.73
CA THR A 27 28.88 21.62 -26.64
C THR A 27 30.13 20.88 -27.10
N TYR A 28 30.26 19.60 -26.78
CA TYR A 28 31.36 18.76 -27.23
C TYR A 28 31.41 18.68 -28.77
N ASN A 29 30.26 18.40 -29.41
CA ASN A 29 30.18 18.32 -30.86
C ASN A 29 30.49 19.66 -31.54
N GLU A 30 30.00 20.77 -30.99
CA GLU A 30 30.32 22.12 -31.49
C GLU A 30 31.82 22.44 -31.37
N LEU A 31 32.46 22.02 -30.28
CA LEU A 31 33.90 22.17 -30.08
C LEU A 31 34.71 21.36 -31.10
N CYS A 32 34.33 20.11 -31.33
CA CYS A 32 34.96 19.23 -32.33
C CYS A 32 34.81 19.77 -33.75
N ALA A 33 33.64 20.31 -34.10
CA ALA A 33 33.38 20.91 -35.40
C ALA A 33 34.25 22.16 -35.64
N LEU A 34 34.42 23.01 -34.63
CA LEU A 34 35.22 24.24 -34.73
C LEU A 34 36.71 23.99 -35.04
N ILE A 35 37.25 22.86 -34.59
CA ILE A 35 38.67 22.49 -34.76
C ILE A 35 38.87 21.42 -35.83
N ASN A 36 37.78 20.96 -36.46
CA ASN A 36 37.76 19.86 -37.42
C ASN A 36 38.48 18.59 -36.94
N LYS A 37 38.26 18.19 -35.67
CA LYS A 37 38.91 17.04 -35.04
C LYS A 37 38.01 16.39 -33.97
N THR A 38 38.06 15.07 -33.87
CA THR A 38 37.32 14.30 -32.84
C THR A 38 38.22 13.91 -31.68
N PHE A 39 37.64 13.80 -30.49
CA PHE A 39 38.33 13.40 -29.27
C PHE A 39 37.65 12.21 -28.57
N ASP A 40 36.87 11.43 -29.31
CA ASP A 40 35.99 10.40 -28.73
C ASP A 40 36.78 9.35 -27.94
N LYS A 41 38.01 9.06 -28.36
CA LYS A 41 38.94 8.16 -27.66
C LYS A 41 39.29 8.58 -26.23
N PHE A 42 39.06 9.85 -25.88
CA PHE A 42 39.31 10.39 -24.55
C PHE A 42 38.04 10.46 -23.68
N ILE A 43 36.88 10.06 -24.21
CA ILE A 43 35.62 10.02 -23.45
C ILE A 43 35.63 8.81 -22.53
N ILE A 44 35.81 9.04 -21.23
CA ILE A 44 35.82 7.99 -20.21
C ILE A 44 34.40 7.46 -19.96
N LYS A 45 33.39 8.35 -19.93
CA LYS A 45 32.00 7.97 -19.63
C LYS A 45 31.01 9.01 -20.15
N LYS A 46 29.95 8.54 -20.82
CA LYS A 46 28.75 9.35 -21.09
C LYS A 46 27.70 9.09 -20.01
N LEU A 47 27.07 10.16 -19.52
CA LEU A 47 25.99 10.09 -18.53
C LEU A 47 24.67 10.46 -19.19
N ASN A 48 23.58 9.88 -18.70
CA ASN A 48 22.23 10.22 -19.14
C ASN A 48 21.94 11.72 -18.92
N ASP A 49 21.11 12.33 -19.77
CA ASP A 49 20.77 13.76 -19.72
C ASP A 49 20.25 14.25 -18.36
N ASN A 50 19.61 13.36 -17.60
CA ASN A 50 19.05 13.67 -16.30
C ASN A 50 20.00 13.39 -15.12
N TRP A 51 21.25 12.97 -15.34
CA TRP A 51 22.15 12.55 -14.27
C TRP A 51 22.34 13.66 -13.20
N GLY A 52 22.50 14.91 -13.63
CA GLY A 52 22.69 16.05 -12.74
C GLY A 52 21.47 16.31 -11.86
N LYS A 53 20.27 16.11 -12.41
CA LYS A 53 19.01 16.17 -11.67
C LYS A 53 18.90 15.02 -10.66
N ILE A 54 19.31 13.80 -11.04
CA ILE A 54 19.34 12.64 -10.13
C ILE A 54 20.32 12.88 -8.98
N LYS A 55 21.54 13.34 -9.29
CA LYS A 55 22.57 13.66 -8.29
C LYS A 55 22.10 14.78 -7.36
N GLY A 56 21.58 15.87 -7.92
CA GLY A 56 21.02 16.98 -7.14
C GLY A 56 19.85 16.56 -6.25
N GLY A 57 18.95 15.71 -6.76
CA GLY A 57 17.84 15.15 -5.98
C GLY A 57 18.30 14.28 -4.80
N LYS A 58 19.36 13.47 -4.99
CA LYS A 58 19.96 12.66 -3.90
C LYS A 58 20.68 13.51 -2.85
N ILE A 59 21.29 14.62 -3.26
CA ILE A 59 22.02 15.54 -2.36
C ILE A 59 21.05 16.47 -1.61
N SER A 60 19.92 16.84 -2.23
CA SER A 60 18.93 17.69 -1.56
C SER A 60 18.30 16.95 -0.38
N LYS A 61 18.16 17.63 0.76
CA LYS A 61 17.38 17.12 1.91
C LYS A 61 15.91 16.88 1.57
N GLY A 62 15.43 17.45 0.46
CA GLY A 62 14.05 17.34 -0.02
C GLY A 62 13.02 18.00 0.90
N LYS A 63 11.75 17.97 0.50
CA LYS A 63 10.56 18.19 1.36
C LYS A 63 9.76 16.90 1.50
N THR A 64 10.44 15.75 1.43
CA THR A 64 9.76 14.46 1.53
C THR A 64 9.17 14.36 2.92
N LYS A 65 7.88 14.08 3.00
CA LYS A 65 7.18 13.90 4.28
C LYS A 65 7.86 12.75 5.04
N GLU A 66 8.43 13.10 6.19
CA GLU A 66 8.99 12.12 7.11
C GLU A 66 7.87 11.28 7.73
N ILE A 67 8.18 10.01 7.99
CA ILE A 67 7.27 9.07 8.66
C ILE A 67 8.05 8.31 9.72
N THR A 68 7.34 7.84 10.75
CA THR A 68 7.88 6.77 11.60
C THR A 68 7.79 5.45 10.85
N ILE A 69 8.87 4.67 10.88
CA ILE A 69 8.88 3.30 10.35
C ILE A 69 8.50 2.36 11.50
N PRO A 70 7.28 1.79 11.50
CA PRO A 70 6.85 0.94 12.60
C PRO A 70 7.59 -0.40 12.58
N LYS A 71 7.83 -0.94 13.78
CA LYS A 71 8.20 -2.35 13.95
C LYS A 71 6.99 -3.25 13.68
N ASP A 72 7.24 -4.53 13.44
CA ASP A 72 6.18 -5.52 13.33
C ASP A 72 5.41 -5.60 14.65
N SER A 73 4.10 -5.43 14.56
CA SER A 73 3.17 -5.31 15.69
C SER A 73 1.78 -5.78 15.31
N GLU A 74 0.93 -6.02 16.30
CA GLU A 74 -0.49 -6.36 16.08
C GLU A 74 -1.24 -5.25 15.34
N GLU A 75 -0.99 -3.99 15.69
CA GLU A 75 -1.59 -2.83 15.00
C GLU A 75 -1.20 -2.79 13.52
N LEU A 76 0.08 -3.02 13.21
CA LEU A 76 0.55 -3.06 11.82
C LEU A 76 -0.08 -4.23 11.05
N ALA A 77 -0.20 -5.40 11.68
CA ALA A 77 -0.81 -6.58 11.06
C ALA A 77 -2.31 -6.39 10.79
N GLU A 78 -3.04 -5.76 11.72
CA GLU A 78 -4.46 -5.43 11.54
C GLU A 78 -4.68 -4.40 10.43
N PHE A 79 -3.88 -3.34 10.41
CA PHE A 79 -3.86 -2.38 9.32
C PHE A 79 -3.53 -3.04 7.98
N TYR A 80 -2.56 -3.96 7.95
CA TYR A 80 -2.21 -4.72 6.74
C TYR A 80 -3.40 -5.57 6.26
N GLY A 81 -4.14 -6.19 7.18
CA GLY A 81 -5.38 -6.91 6.89
C GLY A 81 -6.44 -6.04 6.23
N ALA A 82 -6.75 -4.88 6.83
CA ALA A 82 -7.68 -3.92 6.25
C ALA A 82 -7.21 -3.40 4.88
N MET A 83 -5.88 -3.23 4.70
CA MET A 83 -5.29 -2.85 3.42
C MET A 83 -5.45 -3.91 2.34
N LEU A 84 -5.35 -5.20 2.71
CA LEU A 84 -5.54 -6.31 1.77
C LEU A 84 -6.98 -6.36 1.25
N GLY A 85 -7.97 -6.10 2.11
CA GLY A 85 -9.38 -6.12 1.74
C GLY A 85 -9.83 -4.87 0.98
N ASP A 86 -10.06 -3.76 1.68
CA ASP A 86 -10.58 -2.51 1.08
C ASP A 86 -9.49 -1.47 0.76
N GLY A 87 -8.23 -1.73 1.14
CA GLY A 87 -7.14 -0.81 0.87
C GLY A 87 -6.58 -0.86 -0.54
N ASN A 88 -5.91 0.24 -0.91
CA ASN A 88 -5.09 0.36 -2.09
C ASN A 88 -3.82 1.17 -1.80
N SER A 89 -2.78 0.91 -2.59
CA SER A 89 -1.55 1.68 -2.58
C SER A 89 -1.31 2.20 -4.00
N TYR A 90 -1.21 3.52 -4.12
CA TYR A 90 -0.96 4.21 -5.38
C TYR A 90 0.49 4.69 -5.43
N ARG A 91 1.15 4.33 -6.53
CA ARG A 91 2.45 4.87 -6.91
C ARG A 91 2.40 5.26 -8.38
N LYS A 92 2.16 6.53 -8.65
CA LYS A 92 2.26 7.11 -9.98
C LYS A 92 3.49 8.00 -10.03
N LYS A 93 4.49 7.62 -10.82
CA LYS A 93 5.67 8.47 -11.06
C LYS A 93 5.25 9.64 -11.96
N TYR A 94 5.99 10.74 -11.91
CA TYR A 94 5.93 11.76 -12.97
C TYR A 94 6.16 11.09 -14.33
N TYR A 95 5.65 11.70 -15.42
CA TYR A 95 5.96 11.38 -16.83
C TYR A 95 4.98 10.54 -17.67
N GLU A 96 3.69 10.41 -17.32
CA GLU A 96 2.72 9.83 -18.30
C GLU A 96 2.17 10.86 -19.31
N SER A 97 2.31 12.17 -19.08
CA SER A 97 1.94 13.22 -20.05
C SER A 97 2.47 14.59 -19.62
N ARG A 98 2.80 15.48 -20.58
CA ARG A 98 3.16 16.90 -20.33
C ARG A 98 2.07 17.66 -19.54
N ASN A 99 0.83 17.16 -19.54
CA ASN A 99 -0.29 17.74 -18.82
C ASN A 99 -0.50 17.16 -17.41
N ASN A 100 0.15 16.03 -17.07
CA ASN A 100 -0.05 15.35 -15.78
C ASN A 100 1.16 15.54 -14.87
N LYS A 101 1.26 16.76 -14.31
CA LYS A 101 2.43 17.25 -13.58
C LYS A 101 2.48 16.84 -12.10
N ARG A 102 1.84 15.74 -11.66
CA ARG A 102 1.89 15.34 -10.24
C ARG A 102 1.97 13.82 -10.08
N GLY A 103 3.09 13.35 -9.55
CA GLY A 103 3.20 11.99 -9.03
C GLY A 103 2.32 11.82 -7.79
N VAL A 104 1.67 10.67 -7.67
CA VAL A 104 0.75 10.35 -6.56
C VAL A 104 1.32 9.17 -5.78
N TYR A 105 1.61 9.40 -4.51
CA TYR A 105 2.10 8.40 -3.55
C TYR A 105 1.15 8.41 -2.37
N ALA A 106 0.19 7.50 -2.36
CA ALA A 106 -0.87 7.52 -1.36
C ALA A 106 -1.39 6.12 -1.07
N ILE A 107 -1.75 5.87 0.18
CA ILE A 107 -2.67 4.78 0.51
C ILE A 107 -4.09 5.32 0.60
N ARG A 108 -5.08 4.49 0.24
CA ARG A 108 -6.48 4.72 0.60
C ARG A 108 -7.12 3.47 1.13
N ILE A 109 -8.03 3.62 2.09
CA ILE A 109 -8.95 2.56 2.52
C ILE A 109 -10.36 3.11 2.35
N VAL A 110 -11.19 2.40 1.59
CA VAL A 110 -12.53 2.81 1.20
C VAL A 110 -13.55 1.98 1.99
N GLY A 111 -14.70 2.55 2.35
CA GLY A 111 -15.79 1.79 2.98
C GLY A 111 -17.13 2.49 2.81
N ASP A 112 -18.21 1.82 3.20
CA ASP A 112 -19.55 2.42 3.19
C ASP A 112 -19.64 3.50 4.28
N SER A 113 -20.04 4.72 3.90
CA SER A 113 -20.07 5.87 4.80
C SER A 113 -21.14 5.81 5.89
N ARG A 114 -22.04 4.84 5.83
CA ARG A 114 -23.10 4.60 6.82
C ARG A 114 -22.76 3.42 7.72
N LEU A 115 -22.19 2.36 7.14
CA LEU A 115 -21.95 1.10 7.84
C LEU A 115 -20.54 0.98 8.42
N ASP A 116 -19.53 1.50 7.73
CA ASP A 116 -18.12 1.30 8.07
C ASP A 116 -17.47 2.55 8.67
N LYS A 117 -18.24 3.65 8.81
CA LYS A 117 -17.75 4.95 9.27
C LYS A 117 -17.05 4.89 10.62
N GLU A 118 -17.69 4.32 11.63
CA GLU A 118 -17.11 4.24 12.98
C GLU A 118 -15.85 3.37 13.01
N TYR A 119 -15.86 2.25 12.27
CA TYR A 119 -14.68 1.41 12.09
C TYR A 119 -13.50 2.18 11.49
N LEU A 120 -13.75 2.89 10.38
CA LEU A 120 -12.71 3.66 9.71
C LEU A 120 -12.21 4.83 10.55
N LEU A 121 -13.10 5.61 11.17
CA LEU A 121 -12.73 6.82 11.89
C LEU A 121 -12.11 6.56 13.27
N ASN A 122 -12.61 5.57 14.00
CA ASN A 122 -12.22 5.38 15.40
C ASN A 122 -11.19 4.26 15.60
N TYR A 123 -11.00 3.38 14.60
CA TYR A 123 -10.02 2.30 14.69
C TYR A 123 -8.92 2.46 13.65
N ILE A 124 -9.27 2.43 12.36
CA ILE A 124 -8.26 2.40 11.29
C ILE A 124 -7.49 3.73 11.18
N LYS A 125 -8.17 4.87 11.24
CA LYS A 125 -7.51 6.17 11.21
C LYS A 125 -6.49 6.32 12.35
N PRO A 126 -6.83 6.11 13.64
CA PRO A 126 -5.86 6.18 14.73
C PRO A 126 -4.69 5.21 14.57
N ILE A 127 -4.92 3.97 14.11
CA ILE A 127 -3.85 3.01 13.85
C ILE A 127 -2.86 3.56 12.80
N ILE A 128 -3.34 4.10 11.68
CA ILE A 128 -2.47 4.68 10.64
C ILE A 128 -1.69 5.89 11.19
N GLU A 129 -2.38 6.79 11.90
CA GLU A 129 -1.76 7.99 12.47
C GLU A 129 -0.70 7.63 13.51
N ASN A 130 -0.94 6.60 14.33
CA ASN A 130 -0.01 6.16 15.36
C ASN A 130 1.21 5.43 14.79
N LEU A 131 1.00 4.47 13.88
CA LEU A 131 2.07 3.66 13.28
C LEU A 131 3.07 4.52 12.52
N PHE A 132 2.56 5.47 11.73
CA PHE A 132 3.39 6.21 10.77
C PHE A 132 3.66 7.65 11.19
N LYS A 133 2.99 8.16 12.24
CA LYS A 133 3.03 9.58 12.66
C LYS A 133 2.72 10.52 11.49
N VAL A 134 1.68 10.16 10.73
CA VAL A 134 1.19 10.90 9.57
C VAL A 134 -0.22 11.40 9.82
N LYS A 135 -0.59 12.54 9.24
CA LYS A 135 -1.99 12.96 9.14
C LYS A 135 -2.75 12.09 8.14
N VAL A 136 -3.91 11.58 8.55
CA VAL A 136 -4.89 10.91 7.66
C VAL A 136 -5.96 11.91 7.25
N ILE A 137 -6.24 11.96 5.95
CA ILE A 137 -7.30 12.75 5.35
C ILE A 137 -8.55 11.88 5.28
N VAL A 138 -9.70 12.43 5.66
CA VAL A 138 -11.01 11.79 5.53
C VAL A 138 -11.77 12.48 4.40
N LYS A 139 -12.34 11.70 3.49
CA LYS A 139 -13.20 12.22 2.41
C LYS A 139 -14.49 11.43 2.32
N PHE A 140 -15.61 12.15 2.23
CA PHE A 140 -16.94 11.61 1.96
C PHE A 140 -17.32 11.90 0.51
N TYR A 141 -18.00 10.94 -0.14
CA TYR A 141 -18.52 11.14 -1.48
C TYR A 141 -19.98 11.60 -1.38
N THR A 142 -20.33 12.74 -1.97
CA THR A 142 -21.66 13.35 -1.82
C THR A 142 -22.80 12.53 -2.45
N ASN A 143 -22.54 11.83 -3.54
CA ASN A 143 -23.55 11.10 -4.32
C ASN A 143 -23.40 9.57 -4.20
N LYS A 144 -22.66 9.10 -3.19
CA LYS A 144 -22.40 7.68 -2.97
C LYS A 144 -22.37 7.44 -1.46
N ASN A 145 -22.87 6.30 -1.02
CA ASN A 145 -22.71 5.87 0.37
C ASN A 145 -21.28 5.35 0.62
N ALA A 146 -20.29 6.19 0.34
CA ALA A 146 -18.89 5.81 0.39
C ALA A 146 -18.06 6.91 1.06
N MET A 147 -17.02 6.49 1.75
CA MET A 147 -15.98 7.36 2.27
C MET A 147 -14.62 6.70 2.07
N HIS A 148 -13.55 7.48 2.20
CA HIS A 148 -12.22 6.89 2.31
C HIS A 148 -11.31 7.67 3.25
N LEU A 149 -10.37 6.93 3.82
CA LEU A 149 -9.18 7.45 4.46
C LEU A 149 -8.07 7.55 3.43
N GLU A 150 -7.27 8.62 3.45
CA GLU A 150 -6.14 8.83 2.54
C GLU A 150 -4.93 9.35 3.31
N SER A 151 -3.75 8.79 3.05
CA SER A 151 -2.49 9.35 3.53
C SER A 151 -1.45 9.34 2.43
N HIS A 152 -0.82 10.51 2.23
CA HIS A 152 0.23 10.71 1.24
C HIS A 152 1.62 10.55 1.86
N GLY A 153 2.54 9.94 1.11
CA GLY A 153 3.95 9.88 1.46
C GLY A 153 4.72 8.83 0.67
N THR A 154 5.83 9.22 0.04
CA THR A 154 6.68 8.28 -0.71
C THR A 154 7.29 7.22 0.21
N LYS A 155 7.83 7.61 1.37
CA LYS A 155 8.38 6.69 2.38
C LYS A 155 7.34 5.68 2.89
N LEU A 156 6.08 6.10 3.00
CA LEU A 156 4.97 5.21 3.41
C LEU A 156 4.74 4.11 2.38
N ILE A 157 4.70 4.48 1.10
CA ILE A 157 4.54 3.50 0.01
C ILE A 157 5.76 2.58 -0.08
N GLU A 158 6.98 3.11 0.05
CA GLU A 158 8.21 2.32 0.04
C GLU A 158 8.26 1.31 1.20
N PHE A 159 7.86 1.72 2.40
CA PHE A 159 7.72 0.81 3.54
C PHE A 159 6.74 -0.34 3.24
N LEU A 160 5.58 -0.02 2.68
CA LEU A 160 4.57 -1.03 2.34
C LEU A 160 5.05 -1.98 1.24
N GLU A 161 5.75 -1.48 0.23
CA GLU A 161 6.42 -2.31 -0.79
C GLU A 161 7.40 -3.30 -0.15
N ILE A 162 8.25 -2.83 0.78
CA ILE A 162 9.21 -3.67 1.53
C ILE A 162 8.47 -4.74 2.35
N LYS A 163 7.32 -4.40 2.95
CA LYS A 163 6.48 -5.34 3.71
C LYS A 163 5.67 -6.29 2.82
N GLY A 164 5.79 -6.19 1.50
CA GLY A 164 5.17 -7.09 0.52
C GLY A 164 3.88 -6.57 -0.11
N PHE A 165 3.50 -5.31 0.15
CA PHE A 165 2.30 -4.69 -0.41
C PHE A 165 2.66 -3.81 -1.62
N LYS A 166 2.72 -4.43 -2.80
CA LYS A 166 3.03 -3.75 -4.06
C LYS A 166 1.88 -2.82 -4.51
N PRO A 167 2.16 -1.55 -4.91
CA PRO A 167 1.19 -0.63 -5.45
C PRO A 167 0.48 -1.14 -6.72
N GLY A 168 -0.72 -0.64 -6.95
CA GLY A 168 -1.52 -0.96 -8.13
C GLY A 168 -2.49 -2.12 -7.91
N ASN A 169 -2.71 -2.92 -8.97
CA ASN A 169 -3.75 -3.94 -8.97
C ASN A 169 -3.36 -5.15 -8.09
N LYS A 170 -4.10 -5.35 -6.99
CA LYS A 170 -3.86 -6.39 -5.98
C LYS A 170 -3.92 -7.82 -6.53
N ILE A 171 -4.81 -8.08 -7.49
CA ILE A 171 -4.98 -9.39 -8.13
C ILE A 171 -3.78 -9.67 -9.05
N LYS A 172 -3.41 -8.71 -9.90
CA LYS A 172 -2.23 -8.82 -10.78
C LYS A 172 -0.94 -9.00 -9.96
N ASN A 173 -0.83 -8.28 -8.84
CA ASN A 173 0.28 -8.39 -7.91
C ASN A 173 0.26 -9.68 -7.06
N LYS A 174 -0.82 -10.49 -7.16
CA LYS A 174 -1.01 -11.73 -6.40
C LYS A 174 -0.76 -11.53 -4.90
N LEU A 175 -1.28 -10.43 -4.34
CA LEU A 175 -1.05 -10.09 -2.94
C LEU A 175 -1.50 -11.23 -2.02
N ARG A 176 -0.71 -11.45 -0.97
CA ARG A 176 -0.87 -12.54 0.00
C ARG A 176 -0.70 -11.98 1.41
N ILE A 177 -1.06 -12.77 2.41
CA ILE A 177 -0.66 -12.48 3.79
C ILE A 177 0.85 -12.76 3.88
N PRO A 178 1.69 -11.77 4.24
CA PRO A 178 3.15 -11.92 4.27
C PRO A 178 3.62 -12.82 5.42
N ASN A 179 4.81 -13.41 5.27
CA ASN A 179 5.35 -14.36 6.23
C ASN A 179 5.54 -13.76 7.63
N TRP A 180 5.94 -12.50 7.74
CA TRP A 180 6.09 -11.84 9.05
C TRP A 180 4.78 -11.80 9.86
N ILE A 181 3.62 -11.81 9.18
CA ILE A 181 2.31 -11.99 9.83
C ILE A 181 2.04 -13.48 10.08
N LYS A 182 2.21 -14.34 9.06
CA LYS A 182 1.89 -15.79 9.17
C LYS A 182 2.67 -16.49 10.27
N SER A 183 3.92 -16.10 10.49
CA SER A 183 4.81 -16.71 11.48
C SER A 183 4.45 -16.36 12.93
N ASN A 184 3.62 -15.35 13.17
CA ASN A 184 3.18 -14.97 14.51
C ASN A 184 1.65 -15.11 14.63
N LYS A 185 1.19 -16.03 15.50
CA LYS A 185 -0.24 -16.31 15.67
C LYS A 185 -1.06 -15.10 16.10
N ASN A 186 -0.50 -14.18 16.89
CA ASN A 186 -1.22 -12.98 17.30
C ASN A 186 -1.37 -12.00 16.14
N TYR A 187 -0.31 -11.80 15.34
CA TYR A 187 -0.36 -10.97 14.14
C TYR A 187 -1.33 -11.55 13.12
N LEU A 188 -1.34 -12.88 12.97
CA LEU A 188 -2.26 -13.56 12.08
C LEU A 188 -3.73 -13.33 12.48
N LYS A 189 -4.07 -13.47 13.77
CA LYS A 189 -5.44 -13.24 14.26
C LYS A 189 -5.93 -11.82 13.94
N VAL A 190 -5.12 -10.80 14.25
CA VAL A 190 -5.52 -9.40 14.05
C VAL A 190 -5.49 -8.99 12.58
N CYS A 191 -4.61 -9.56 11.76
CA CYS A 191 -4.66 -9.41 10.30
C CYS A 191 -5.93 -10.05 9.70
N LEU A 192 -6.33 -11.22 10.18
CA LEU A 192 -7.60 -11.83 9.78
C LEU A 192 -8.78 -10.96 10.22
N ARG A 193 -8.75 -10.37 11.42
CA ARG A 193 -9.78 -9.42 11.85
C ARG A 193 -9.91 -8.25 10.88
N GLY A 194 -8.79 -7.60 10.52
CA GLY A 194 -8.80 -6.50 9.54
C GLY A 194 -9.36 -6.90 8.18
N LEU A 195 -9.08 -8.12 7.70
CA LEU A 195 -9.64 -8.68 6.46
C LEU A 195 -11.15 -8.93 6.55
N TYR A 196 -11.60 -9.50 7.67
CA TYR A 196 -13.01 -9.82 7.90
C TYR A 196 -13.86 -8.58 8.21
N ASP A 197 -13.28 -7.55 8.79
CA ASP A 197 -13.95 -6.27 9.02
C ASP A 197 -14.19 -5.47 7.73
N THR A 198 -13.44 -5.75 6.66
CA THR A 198 -13.63 -5.14 5.33
C THR A 198 -14.44 -6.04 4.40
N ASP A 199 -13.89 -7.20 4.03
CA ASP A 199 -14.40 -8.08 2.97
C ASP A 199 -15.24 -9.24 3.54
N GLY A 200 -15.26 -9.37 4.88
CA GLY A 200 -16.07 -10.37 5.55
C GLY A 200 -17.55 -10.01 5.57
N SER A 201 -18.38 -11.01 5.80
CA SER A 201 -19.81 -10.84 5.98
C SER A 201 -20.35 -11.81 7.02
N VAL A 202 -21.44 -11.39 7.67
CA VAL A 202 -22.23 -12.25 8.55
C VAL A 202 -23.66 -12.19 8.02
N TYR A 203 -24.30 -13.33 7.82
CA TYR A 203 -25.69 -13.40 7.37
C TYR A 203 -26.40 -14.67 7.87
N LYS A 204 -27.73 -14.61 7.88
CA LYS A 204 -28.61 -15.75 8.15
C LYS A 204 -28.87 -16.50 6.85
N LEU A 205 -28.82 -17.83 6.89
CA LEU A 205 -29.18 -18.66 5.74
C LEU A 205 -30.69 -18.62 5.52
N THR A 206 -31.10 -18.38 4.27
CA THR A 206 -32.51 -18.39 3.88
C THR A 206 -33.14 -19.76 4.19
N ASN A 207 -34.33 -19.75 4.78
CA ASN A 207 -35.09 -20.95 5.17
C ASN A 207 -34.38 -21.87 6.18
N GLN A 208 -33.35 -21.37 6.86
CA GLN A 208 -32.68 -22.10 7.93
C GLN A 208 -32.56 -21.21 9.17
N ASN A 209 -32.56 -21.82 10.36
CA ASN A 209 -32.21 -21.10 11.59
C ASN A 209 -30.69 -21.09 11.84
N SER A 210 -29.91 -21.04 10.76
CA SER A 210 -28.46 -21.11 10.76
C SER A 210 -27.87 -19.78 10.29
N HIS A 211 -26.70 -19.43 10.82
CA HIS A 211 -25.95 -18.24 10.41
C HIS A 211 -24.64 -18.66 9.77
N GLN A 212 -24.03 -17.75 9.01
CA GLN A 212 -22.72 -17.95 8.40
C GLN A 212 -21.87 -16.70 8.57
N ILE A 213 -20.59 -16.94 8.88
CA ILE A 213 -19.53 -15.97 8.65
C ILE A 213 -18.88 -16.34 7.32
N CYS A 214 -18.82 -15.39 6.39
CA CYS A 214 -18.27 -15.58 5.07
C CYS A 214 -17.11 -14.61 4.83
N PHE A 215 -16.15 -15.02 4.04
CA PHE A 215 -15.16 -14.14 3.44
C PHE A 215 -15.16 -14.35 1.92
N THR A 216 -15.29 -13.26 1.17
CA THR A 216 -15.38 -13.28 -0.30
C THR A 216 -14.26 -12.45 -0.90
N ASN A 217 -13.47 -13.01 -1.82
CA ASN A 217 -12.44 -12.24 -2.51
C ASN A 217 -12.10 -12.81 -3.90
N ALA A 218 -11.79 -11.94 -4.87
CA ALA A 218 -11.43 -12.37 -6.22
C ALA A 218 -10.00 -12.96 -6.31
N ASN A 219 -9.13 -12.66 -5.35
CA ASN A 219 -7.76 -13.16 -5.31
C ASN A 219 -7.70 -14.55 -4.66
N GLN A 220 -7.64 -15.58 -5.49
CA GLN A 220 -7.59 -16.99 -5.04
C GLN A 220 -6.40 -17.30 -4.12
N ASN A 221 -5.28 -16.60 -4.28
CA ASN A 221 -4.12 -16.79 -3.41
C ASN A 221 -4.39 -16.29 -1.99
N LEU A 222 -5.13 -15.19 -1.85
CA LEU A 222 -5.54 -14.65 -0.56
C LEU A 222 -6.61 -15.55 0.08
N LEU A 223 -7.56 -16.08 -0.69
CA LEU A 223 -8.52 -17.07 -0.19
C LEU A 223 -7.81 -18.30 0.37
N GLN A 224 -6.82 -18.84 -0.35
CA GLN A 224 -6.06 -19.98 0.13
C GLN A 224 -5.28 -19.65 1.42
N ASP A 225 -4.68 -18.46 1.50
CA ASP A 225 -4.01 -17.99 2.70
C ASP A 225 -4.98 -17.91 3.90
N ILE A 226 -6.19 -17.37 3.71
CA ILE A 226 -7.20 -17.27 4.77
C ILE A 226 -7.67 -18.66 5.22
N ARG A 227 -8.02 -19.55 4.28
CA ARG A 227 -8.41 -20.93 4.61
C ARG A 227 -7.33 -21.63 5.43
N ASN A 228 -6.07 -21.56 4.98
CA ASN A 228 -4.95 -22.18 5.70
C ASN A 228 -4.77 -21.56 7.10
N SER A 229 -4.94 -20.24 7.21
CA SER A 229 -4.81 -19.51 8.49
C SER A 229 -5.91 -19.89 9.48
N LEU A 230 -7.16 -20.05 9.03
CA LEU A 230 -8.27 -20.51 9.86
C LEU A 230 -8.02 -21.94 10.38
N LEU A 231 -7.58 -22.84 9.49
CA LEU A 231 -7.26 -24.22 9.86
C LEU A 231 -6.09 -24.28 10.85
N LEU A 232 -5.05 -23.45 10.66
CA LEU A 232 -3.93 -23.31 11.59
C LEU A 232 -4.39 -22.85 12.99
N LEU A 233 -5.41 -22.00 13.05
CA LEU A 233 -6.05 -21.54 14.29
C LEU A 233 -7.09 -22.53 14.84
N LYS A 234 -7.20 -23.74 14.27
CA LYS A 234 -8.17 -24.78 14.64
C LYS A 234 -9.63 -24.34 14.50
N ILE A 235 -9.89 -23.46 13.53
CA ILE A 235 -11.22 -23.02 13.11
C ILE A 235 -11.55 -23.74 11.79
N ASN A 236 -12.51 -24.66 11.84
CA ASN A 236 -12.92 -25.39 10.65
C ASN A 236 -13.81 -24.51 9.76
N CYS A 237 -13.49 -24.48 8.46
CA CYS A 237 -14.25 -23.74 7.46
C CYS A 237 -14.48 -24.58 6.19
N SER A 238 -15.42 -24.15 5.34
CA SER A 238 -15.70 -24.79 4.06
C SER A 238 -14.49 -24.75 3.14
N LYS A 239 -14.41 -25.71 2.21
CA LYS A 239 -13.55 -25.56 1.02
C LYS A 239 -13.88 -24.23 0.33
N ILE A 240 -12.91 -23.70 -0.42
CA ILE A 240 -13.14 -22.52 -1.25
C ILE A 240 -14.20 -22.91 -2.28
N SER A 241 -15.33 -22.20 -2.26
CA SER A 241 -16.41 -22.37 -3.22
C SER A 241 -16.49 -21.11 -4.05
N ASN A 242 -16.13 -21.19 -5.33
CA ASN A 242 -15.98 -20.03 -6.21
C ASN A 242 -15.01 -18.97 -5.65
N LYS A 243 -15.51 -17.95 -4.96
CA LYS A 243 -14.74 -16.84 -4.38
C LYS A 243 -14.92 -16.73 -2.87
N ASP A 244 -15.52 -17.74 -2.26
CA ASP A 244 -16.05 -17.66 -0.90
C ASP A 244 -15.49 -18.75 0.02
N ILE A 245 -15.38 -18.41 1.30
CA ILE A 245 -15.07 -19.32 2.40
C ILE A 245 -16.11 -19.10 3.50
N TYR A 246 -16.72 -20.18 3.99
CA TYR A 246 -17.81 -20.14 4.95
C TYR A 246 -17.43 -20.80 6.27
N ILE A 247 -17.86 -20.20 7.38
CA ILE A 247 -17.85 -20.79 8.72
C ILE A 247 -19.30 -20.93 9.18
N THR A 248 -19.85 -22.14 9.07
CA THR A 248 -21.29 -22.41 9.31
C THR A 248 -21.56 -23.05 10.67
N LYS A 249 -20.67 -23.92 11.16
CA LYS A 249 -20.89 -24.64 12.41
C LYS A 249 -20.84 -23.66 13.58
N LYS A 250 -21.87 -23.68 14.45
CA LYS A 250 -21.99 -22.76 15.62
C LYS A 250 -20.74 -22.78 16.51
N LEU A 251 -20.17 -23.96 16.77
CA LEU A 251 -18.93 -24.11 17.53
C LEU A 251 -17.74 -23.39 16.88
N GLU A 252 -17.62 -23.46 15.56
CA GLU A 252 -16.52 -22.84 14.81
C GLU A 252 -16.69 -21.33 14.69
N GLN A 253 -17.93 -20.85 14.55
CA GLN A 253 -18.24 -19.41 14.63
C GLN A 253 -17.83 -18.83 15.97
N ARG A 254 -18.11 -19.53 17.09
CA ARG A 254 -17.66 -19.08 18.41
C ARG A 254 -16.15 -19.05 18.55
N LYS A 255 -15.44 -20.08 18.05
CA LYS A 255 -13.97 -20.04 18.02
C LYS A 255 -13.44 -18.85 17.22
N PHE A 256 -14.05 -18.58 16.07
CA PHE A 256 -13.72 -17.41 15.26
C PHE A 256 -13.95 -16.11 16.04
N LEU A 257 -15.12 -15.92 16.63
CA LEU A 257 -15.46 -14.72 17.39
C LEU A 257 -14.54 -14.52 18.60
N LYS A 258 -14.14 -15.62 19.27
CA LYS A 258 -13.22 -15.58 20.41
C LYS A 258 -11.78 -15.25 20.01
N LEU A 259 -11.28 -15.81 18.91
CA LEU A 259 -9.86 -15.70 18.53
C LEU A 259 -9.56 -14.51 17.61
N ILE A 260 -10.49 -14.19 16.71
CA ILE A 260 -10.32 -13.16 15.67
C ILE A 260 -11.30 -12.02 15.97
N GLY A 261 -12.60 -12.35 16.06
CA GLY A 261 -13.66 -11.37 16.30
C GLY A 261 -13.83 -10.36 15.16
N PHE A 262 -14.62 -9.34 15.44
CA PHE A 262 -14.81 -8.18 14.57
C PHE A 262 -14.57 -6.91 15.38
N ARG A 263 -14.19 -5.82 14.71
CA ARG A 263 -14.25 -4.46 15.25
C ARG A 263 -15.19 -3.57 14.46
N ASN A 264 -15.59 -3.97 13.26
CA ASN A 264 -16.55 -3.22 12.47
C ASN A 264 -17.97 -3.45 13.00
N ASP A 265 -18.61 -2.35 13.43
CA ASP A 265 -19.97 -2.33 13.97
C ASP A 265 -20.99 -2.98 13.06
N ARG A 266 -20.79 -2.92 11.74
CA ARG A 266 -21.61 -3.61 10.75
C ARG A 266 -21.75 -5.10 11.05
N HIS A 267 -20.66 -5.75 11.47
CA HIS A 267 -20.64 -7.17 11.81
C HIS A 267 -21.04 -7.40 13.26
N LEU A 268 -20.56 -6.57 14.20
CA LEU A 268 -20.88 -6.68 15.62
C LEU A 268 -22.39 -6.61 15.87
N LYS A 269 -23.10 -5.70 15.19
CA LYS A 269 -24.57 -5.59 15.27
C LYS A 269 -25.26 -6.90 14.89
N LYS A 270 -24.79 -7.57 13.84
CA LYS A 270 -25.34 -8.86 13.39
C LYS A 270 -25.02 -10.02 14.34
N VAL A 271 -23.79 -10.06 14.85
CA VAL A 271 -23.36 -11.05 15.85
C VAL A 271 -24.24 -10.96 17.09
N LYS A 272 -24.46 -9.74 17.61
CA LYS A 272 -25.32 -9.49 18.77
C LYS A 272 -26.78 -9.82 18.49
N MET A 273 -27.32 -9.37 17.36
CA MET A 273 -28.71 -9.61 16.97
C MET A 273 -29.06 -11.10 16.87
N TRP A 274 -28.10 -11.95 16.50
CA TRP A 274 -28.28 -13.39 16.35
C TRP A 274 -27.69 -14.22 17.47
N ASN A 275 -27.17 -13.56 18.51
CA ASN A 275 -26.62 -14.19 19.71
C ASN A 275 -25.59 -15.30 19.39
N LEU A 276 -24.69 -15.02 18.44
CA LEU A 276 -23.74 -16.01 17.92
C LEU A 276 -22.61 -16.33 18.91
N ASP A 277 -22.40 -15.47 19.90
CA ASP A 277 -21.37 -15.54 20.94
C ASP A 277 -21.85 -16.21 22.24
N SER A 278 -23.16 -16.33 22.48
CA SER A 278 -23.70 -17.00 23.68
C SER A 278 -23.30 -18.47 23.81
N PRO A 279 -23.14 -19.02 25.03
CA PRO A 279 -22.84 -20.44 25.26
C PRO A 279 -23.92 -21.39 24.68
N VAL A 280 -23.58 -22.67 24.47
CA VAL A 280 -24.59 -23.68 24.15
C VAL A 280 -25.30 -24.00 25.47
N VAL A 281 -26.59 -23.77 25.53
CA VAL A 281 -27.47 -24.35 26.56
C VAL A 281 -27.61 -25.83 26.25
#